data_AF-A0A3M7RNX5-F1
#
_entry.id   AF-A0A3M7RNX5-F1
#
_cell.length_a   1.000
_cell.length_b   1.000
_cell.length_c   1.000
_cell.angle_alpha   90.00
_cell.angle_beta   90.00
_cell.angle_gamma   90.00
#
_symmetry.space_group_name_H-M   'P 1'
#
loop_
_entity.id
_entity.type
_entity.pdbx_description
1 polymer ?
#
loop_
_entity_poly.entity_id
_entity_poly.type
_entity_poly.pdbx_seq_one_letter_code
_entity_poly.pdbx_strand_id
1 'polypeptide(L)' 'ISDYKGGVIIVSHDERLIRETDCRLYSIEGQDIFALDGDFDDYRKDLLHSLGEEIINNPSAAAAVATHDSD' A
#
# COMPACT_ATOMS: atom_id res chain seq x y z
N ILE A 1 -1.07 16.67 13.84
CA ILE A 1 -2.51 16.56 13.50
C ILE A 1 -3.36 16.17 14.73
N SER A 2 -2.77 15.49 15.72
CA SER A 2 -3.44 14.80 16.82
C SER A 2 -4.28 15.68 17.76
N ASP A 3 -4.01 16.99 17.82
CA ASP A 3 -4.77 17.93 18.66
C ASP A 3 -6.05 18.49 17.99
N TYR A 4 -6.24 18.21 16.69
CA TYR A 4 -7.39 18.69 15.95
C TYR A 4 -8.65 17.89 16.33
N LYS A 5 -9.76 18.60 16.60
CA LYS A 5 -11.01 18.01 17.10
C LYS A 5 -12.02 17.64 16.02
N GLY A 6 -11.75 17.98 14.76
CA GLY A 6 -12.63 17.65 13.63
C GLY A 6 -12.23 16.33 12.96
N GLY A 7 -13.02 15.92 11.95
CA GLY A 7 -12.65 14.82 11.06
C GLY A 7 -11.47 15.20 10.16
N VAL A 8 -10.56 14.25 9.94
CA VAL A 8 -9.39 14.44 9.06
C VAL A 8 -9.39 13.31 8.03
N ILE A 9 -9.19 13.66 6.77
CA ILE A 9 -8.89 12.73 5.69
C ILE A 9 -7.49 13.09 5.21
N ILE A 10 -6.60 12.10 5.18
CA ILE A 10 -5.21 12.26 4.76
C ILE A 10 -4.98 11.38 3.55
N VAL A 11 -4.43 11.96 2.47
CA VAL A 11 -3.89 11.22 1.34
C VAL A 11 -2.40 11.49 1.34
N SER A 12 -1.61 10.46 1.60
CA SER A 12 -0.15 10.56 1.71
C SER A 12 0.50 9.31 1.14
N HIS A 13 1.71 9.49 0.62
CA HIS A 13 2.63 8.40 0.29
C HIS A 13 3.74 8.22 1.35
N ASP A 14 3.76 9.05 2.40
CA ASP A 14 4.74 8.99 3.48
C ASP A 14 4.32 7.99 4.57
N GLU A 15 5.09 6.91 4.69
CA GLU A 15 4.91 5.84 5.68
C GLU A 15 4.97 6.35 7.13
N ARG A 16 5.88 7.28 7.46
CA ARG A 16 6.03 7.78 8.83
C ARG A 16 4.80 8.55 9.26
N LEU A 17 4.29 9.41 8.38
CA LEU A 17 3.06 10.16 8.64
C LEU A 17 1.88 9.22 8.88
N ILE A 18 1.72 8.20 8.03
CA ILE A 18 0.63 7.24 8.15
C ILE A 18 0.69 6.50 9.49
N ARG A 19 1.88 6.03 9.87
CA ARG A 19 2.08 5.31 11.14
C ARG A 19 1.93 6.20 12.38
N GLU A 20 2.38 7.45 12.32
CA GLU A 20 2.29 8.37 13.46
C GLU A 20 0.87 8.90 13.70
N THR A 21 0.00 8.87 12.69
CA THR A 21 -1.34 9.45 12.77
C THR A 21 -2.42 8.49 13.26
N ASP A 22 -2.10 7.21 13.48
CA ASP A 22 -3.01 6.16 13.99
C ASP A 22 -4.40 6.23 13.35
N CYS A 23 -4.41 6.41 12.03
CA CYS A 23 -5.61 6.59 11.23
C CYS A 23 -6.08 5.26 10.64
N ARG A 24 -7.39 5.14 10.40
CA ARG A 24 -7.93 4.03 9.61
C ARG A 24 -7.42 4.09 8.17
N LEU A 25 -6.94 2.97 7.67
CA LEU A 25 -6.39 2.84 6.34
C LEU A 25 -7.48 2.43 5.34
N TYR A 26 -7.42 3.03 4.15
CA TYR A 26 -8.30 2.70 3.03
C TYR A 26 -7.46 2.53 1.76
N SER A 27 -7.68 1.45 1.01
CA SER A 27 -7.13 1.28 -0.34
C SER A 27 -8.17 1.67 -1.39
N ILE A 28 -7.71 2.32 -2.47
CA ILE A 28 -8.55 2.73 -3.59
C ILE A 28 -8.03 2.06 -4.85
N GLU A 29 -8.78 1.07 -5.33
CA GLU A 29 -8.39 0.24 -6.47
C GLU A 29 -9.65 -0.14 -7.26
N GLY A 30 -9.52 -0.30 -8.58
CA GLY A 30 -10.64 -0.78 -9.39
C GLY A 30 -11.90 0.10 -9.37
N GLN A 31 -11.77 1.41 -9.11
CA GLN A 31 -12.87 2.35 -8.90
C GLN A 31 -13.73 2.09 -7.64
N ASP A 32 -13.20 1.34 -6.67
CA ASP A 32 -13.85 1.05 -5.39
C ASP A 32 -12.94 1.42 -4.21
N ILE A 33 -13.51 1.50 -3.00
CA ILE A 33 -12.82 1.87 -1.76
C ILE A 33 -12.93 0.73 -0.75
N PHE A 34 -11.79 0.22 -0.32
CA PHE A 34 -11.70 -0.90 0.62
C PHE A 34 -11.12 -0.43 1.95
N ALA A 35 -11.81 -0.70 3.05
CA ALA A 35 -11.26 -0.51 4.38
C ALA A 35 -10.28 -1.64 4.69
N LEU A 36 -9.08 -1.29 5.16
CA LEU A 36 -8.08 -2.26 5.57
C LEU A 36 -8.31 -2.64 7.03
N ASP A 37 -8.29 -3.95 7.32
CA ASP A 37 -8.39 -4.49 8.68
C ASP A 37 -6.99 -4.90 9.14
N GLY A 38 -6.22 -3.90 9.58
CA GLY A 38 -4.80 -4.04 9.89
C GLY A 38 -4.07 -2.71 9.92
N ASP A 39 -2.77 -2.77 10.17
CA ASP A 39 -1.90 -1.60 10.13
C ASP A 39 -1.22 -1.44 8.76
N PHE A 40 -0.23 -0.54 8.68
CA PHE A 40 0.52 -0.31 7.44
C PHE A 40 1.35 -1.53 7.01
N ASP A 41 1.81 -2.37 7.93
CA ASP A 41 2.60 -3.56 7.63
C ASP A 41 1.73 -4.65 7.00
N ASP A 42 0.49 -4.79 7.46
CA ASP A 42 -0.49 -5.68 6.82
C ASP A 42 -0.75 -5.25 5.38
N TYR A 43 -1.02 -3.95 5.15
CA TYR A 43 -1.19 -3.40 3.80
C TYR A 43 0.04 -3.64 2.91
N ARG A 44 1.25 -3.40 3.44
CA ARG A 44 2.50 -3.64 2.71
C ARG A 44 2.65 -5.11 2.32
N LYS A 45 2.33 -6.02 3.22
CA LYS A 45 2.44 -7.47 2.99
C LYS A 45 1.46 -7.92 1.92
N ASP A 46 0.22 -7.46 1.98
CA ASP A 46 -0.81 -7.77 0.98
C ASP A 46 -0.42 -7.24 -0.40
N LEU A 47 0.08 -6.00 -0.47
CA LEU A 47 0.56 -5.40 -1.71
C LEU A 47 1.73 -6.21 -2.33
N LEU A 48 2.69 -6.63 -1.50
CA LEU A 48 3.82 -7.46 -1.95
C LEU A 48 3.35 -8.85 -2.41
N HIS A 49 2.35 -9.43 -1.74
CA HIS A 49 1.77 -10.70 -2.13
C HIS A 49 1.08 -10.58 -3.51
N SER A 50 0.26 -9.55 -3.72
CA SER A 50 -0.40 -9.30 -5.00
C SER A 50 0.57 -9.08 -6.15
N LEU A 51 1.65 -8.32 -5.92
CA LEU A 51 2.72 -8.13 -6.90
C LEU A 51 3.46 -9.45 -7.20
N GLY A 52 3.73 -10.24 -6.16
CA GLY A 52 4.36 -11.55 -6.31
C GLY A 52 3.52 -12.54 -7.11
N GLU A 53 2.20 -12.57 -6.87
CA GLU A 53 1.26 -13.37 -7.65
C GLU A 53 1.16 -12.89 -9.10
N GLU A 54 1.18 -11.59 -9.36
CA GLU A 54 1.15 -11.03 -10.73
C GLU A 54 2.39 -11.44 -11.54
N ILE A 55 3.58 -11.45 -10.92
CA ILE A 55 4.83 -11.90 -11.56
C ILE A 55 4.76 -13.39 -11.93
N ILE A 56 4.17 -14.22 -11.06
CA ILE A 56 4.03 -15.67 -11.30
C ILE A 56 3.01 -15.93 -12.41
N ASN A 57 1.90 -15.19 -12.40
CA ASN A 57 0.79 -15.38 -13.33
C ASN A 57 1.03 -14.74 -14.71
N ASN A 58 1.98 -13.81 -14.81
CA ASN A 58 2.40 -13.20 -16.07
C ASN A 58 3.93 -13.26 -16.27
N PRO A 59 4.47 -14.31 -16.91
CA PRO A 59 5.90 -14.52 -17.04
C PRO A 59 6.64 -13.41 -17.82
N SER A 60 5.93 -12.57 -18.57
CA SER A 60 6.54 -11.39 -19.20
C SER A 60 6.92 -10.30 -18.18
N ALA A 61 6.21 -10.22 -17.05
CA ALA A 61 6.50 -9.28 -15.97
C ALA A 61 7.77 -9.69 -15.21
N ALA A 62 7.99 -11.00 -15.01
CA ALA A 62 9.20 -11.54 -14.38
C ALA A 62 10.50 -11.12 -15.10
N ALA A 63 10.46 -11.05 -16.44
CA ALA A 63 11.60 -10.63 -17.25
C ALA A 63 11.94 -9.13 -17.10
N ALA A 64 10.97 -8.28 -16.77
CA ALA A 64 11.18 -6.84 -16.57
C ALA A 64 11.73 -6.51 -15.16
N VAL A 65 11.45 -7.33 -14.16
CA VAL A 65 11.95 -7.14 -12.79
C VAL A 65 13.41 -7.58 -12.68
N ALA A 66 13.81 -8.66 -13.36
CA ALA A 66 15.18 -9.16 -13.34
C ALA A 66 16.22 -8.22 -13.97
N THR A 67 15.82 -7.24 -14.77
CA THR A 67 16.73 -6.28 -15.42
C THR A 67 17.05 -5.05 -14.56
N HIS A 68 16.39 -4.86 -13.41
CA HIS A 68 16.67 -3.76 -12.48
C HIS A 68 17.61 -4.13 -11.31
N ASP A 69 17.95 -5.41 -11.12
CA ASP A 69 18.84 -5.88 -10.02
C ASP A 69 20.33 -5.95 -10.42
N SER A 70 20.74 -5.20 -11.46
CA SER A 70 22.10 -5.24 -12.03
C SER A 70 22.92 -3.96 -11.85
N ASP A 71 22.53 -3.06 -10.94
CA ASP A 71 23.31 -1.86 -10.56
C ASP A 71 23.66 -1.85 -9.05
#